data_AF-A0A4Y2LHD0-F1
#
_entry.id   AF-A0A4Y2LHD0-F1
#
_cell.length_a   1.000
_cell.length_b   1.000
_cell.length_c   1.000
_cell.angle_alpha   90.00
_cell.angle_beta   90.00
_cell.angle_gamma   90.00
#
_symmetry.space_group_name_H-M   'P 1'
#
loop_
_entity.id
_entity.type
_entity.pdbx_description
1 polymer ?
#
loop_
_entity_poly.entity_id
_entity_poly.type
_entity_poly.pdbx_seq_one_letter_code
_entity_poly.pdbx_strand_id
1 'polypeptide(L)'
;MGHCGLCGNEQADFLAKRGANLLQHPNTATSYWKIKLFVKNLCTSDSLRDLQTRTALKSWRRVGLSSIPDKPRRDAVAAFRLTTGHDCLAAHLHRLGISTEPFCPLCDSGEVMERDHLLRCGALQRLTEMSRYWEARALLGQ
;
A
#
# COMPACT_ATOMS: atom_id res chain seq x y z
N MET A 1 31.96 3.74 65.72
CA MET A 1 30.83 2.89 66.18
C MET A 1 30.18 2.28 64.96
N GLY A 2 29.97 0.96 64.90
CA GLY A 2 29.06 0.38 63.90
C GLY A 2 29.40 -0.95 63.23
N HIS A 3 30.19 -1.84 63.83
CA HIS A 3 30.18 -3.27 63.43
C HIS A 3 29.95 -4.12 64.67
N CYS A 4 28.71 -4.14 65.14
CA CYS A 4 28.26 -5.22 66.01
C CYS A 4 27.89 -6.37 65.06
N GLY A 5 28.69 -7.45 65.08
CA GLY A 5 28.58 -8.63 64.22
C GLY A 5 27.28 -9.42 64.43
N LEU A 6 26.14 -8.78 64.17
CA LEU A 6 24.84 -9.42 64.07
C LEU A 6 24.87 -10.24 62.78
N CYS A 7 24.91 -11.58 62.91
CA CYS A 7 25.02 -12.55 61.81
C CYS A 7 24.06 -12.27 60.62
N GLY A 8 22.90 -11.66 60.86
CA GLY A 8 21.95 -11.27 59.81
C GLY A 8 22.37 -10.08 58.95
N ASN A 9 23.19 -9.14 59.47
CA ASN A 9 23.56 -7.91 58.74
C ASN A 9 24.60 -8.20 57.65
N GLU A 10 25.51 -9.12 57.90
CA GLU A 10 26.51 -9.53 56.89
C GLU A 10 25.84 -10.30 55.75
N GLN A 11 24.86 -11.15 56.07
CA GLN A 11 24.04 -11.82 55.06
C GLN A 11 23.21 -10.80 54.25
N ALA A 12 22.61 -9.83 54.92
CA ALA A 12 21.83 -8.77 54.26
C ALA A 12 22.71 -7.89 53.35
N ASP A 13 23.90 -7.50 53.81
CA ASP A 13 24.86 -6.70 53.03
C ASP A 13 25.43 -7.49 51.84
N PHE A 14 25.71 -8.79 52.02
CA PHE A 14 26.10 -9.68 50.93
C PHE A 14 25.01 -9.78 49.85
N LEU A 15 23.75 -9.93 50.26
CA LEU A 15 22.61 -9.97 49.35
C LEU A 15 22.37 -8.61 48.65
N ALA A 16 22.52 -7.50 49.37
CA ALA A 16 22.39 -6.16 48.81
C ALA A 16 23.46 -5.88 47.75
N LYS A 17 24.73 -6.22 48.03
CA LYS A 17 25.85 -6.08 47.08
C LYS A 17 25.68 -6.98 45.86
N ARG A 18 25.17 -8.20 46.04
CA ARG A 18 24.90 -9.12 44.93
C ARG A 18 23.74 -8.62 44.05
N GLY A 19 22.70 -8.05 44.65
CA GLY A 19 21.59 -7.40 43.94
C GLY A 19 22.01 -6.13 43.18
N ALA A 20 22.88 -5.32 43.75
CA ALA A 20 23.39 -4.09 43.13
C ALA A 20 24.24 -4.34 41.87
N ASN A 21 24.87 -5.52 41.76
CA ASN A 21 25.67 -5.93 40.60
C ASN A 21 24.85 -6.57 39.48
N LEU A 22 23.53 -6.74 39.65
CA LEU A 22 22.66 -7.19 38.57
C LEU A 22 22.37 -6.00 37.65
N LEU A 23 22.92 -6.05 36.43
CA LEU A 23 22.59 -5.12 35.35
C LEU A 23 21.07 -5.08 35.15
N GLN A 24 20.43 -4.01 35.63
CA GLN A 24 19.05 -3.76 35.25
C GLN A 24 19.04 -3.32 33.80
N HIS A 25 18.37 -4.10 32.95
CA HIS A 25 18.02 -3.60 31.62
C HIS A 25 17.23 -2.29 31.81
N PRO A 26 17.50 -1.25 31.00
CA PRO A 26 16.77 0.00 31.12
C PRO A 26 15.29 -0.31 30.95
N ASN A 27 14.55 -0.20 32.05
CA ASN A 27 13.13 -0.51 32.16
C ASN A 27 12.29 0.60 31.51
N THR A 28 12.72 1.05 30.34
CA THR A 28 11.98 2.00 29.52
C THR A 28 10.80 1.24 28.96
N ALA A 29 9.67 1.37 29.65
CA ALA A 29 8.39 0.84 29.18
C ALA A 29 8.20 1.25 27.72
N THR A 30 8.07 0.26 26.84
CA THR A 30 7.82 0.53 25.42
C THR A 30 6.52 1.32 25.34
N SER A 31 6.55 2.49 24.72
CA SER A 31 5.37 3.33 24.66
C SER A 31 4.22 2.59 23.97
N TYR A 32 3.00 2.80 24.45
CA TYR A 32 1.79 2.25 23.83
C TYR A 32 1.76 2.50 22.32
N TRP A 33 2.22 3.68 21.87
CA TRP A 33 2.30 4.02 20.45
C TRP A 33 3.19 3.07 19.65
N LYS A 34 4.38 2.72 20.16
CA LYS A 34 5.30 1.77 19.51
C LYS A 34 4.68 0.38 19.43
N ILE A 35 4.06 -0.09 20.52
CA ILE A 35 3.38 -1.40 20.56
C ILE A 35 2.21 -1.42 19.57
N LYS A 36 1.37 -0.38 19.58
CA LYS A 36 0.24 -0.24 18.65
C LYS A 36 0.70 -0.23 17.19
N LEU A 37 1.75 0.54 16.87
CA LEU A 37 2.31 0.61 15.52
C LEU A 37 2.87 -0.76 15.10
N PHE A 38 3.58 -1.44 15.99
CA PHE A 38 4.11 -2.77 15.74
C PHE A 38 3.00 -3.79 15.45
N VAL A 39 1.97 -3.85 16.29
CA VAL A 39 0.80 -4.72 16.07
C VAL A 39 0.10 -4.38 14.75
N LYS A 40 -0.12 -3.09 14.46
CA LYS A 40 -0.72 -2.65 13.20
C LYS A 40 0.10 -3.13 11.99
N ASN A 41 1.42 -2.98 12.05
CA ASN A 41 2.31 -3.41 10.97
C ASN A 41 2.28 -4.93 10.79
N LEU A 42 2.28 -5.71 11.88
CA LEU A 42 2.13 -7.16 11.84
C LEU A 42 0.82 -7.56 11.16
N CYS A 43 -0.32 -7.07 11.65
CA CYS A 43 -1.63 -7.37 11.06
C CYS A 43 -1.71 -6.98 9.58
N THR A 44 -1.15 -5.82 9.21
CA THR A 44 -1.12 -5.36 7.82
C THR A 44 -0.28 -6.30 6.95
N SER A 45 0.92 -6.67 7.40
CA SER A 45 1.81 -7.58 6.67
C SER A 45 1.18 -8.97 6.49
N ASP A 46 0.51 -9.47 7.51
CA ASP A 46 -0.12 -10.80 7.49
C ASP A 46 -1.31 -10.82 6.54
N SER A 47 -2.14 -9.77 6.59
CA SER A 47 -3.27 -9.58 5.66
C SER A 47 -2.79 -9.46 4.21
N LEU A 48 -1.69 -8.75 3.96
CA LEU A 48 -1.10 -8.63 2.62
C LEU A 48 -0.59 -9.99 2.10
N ARG A 49 0.04 -10.79 2.96
CA ARG A 49 0.50 -12.14 2.62
C ARG A 49 -0.66 -13.09 2.32
N ASP A 50 -1.73 -13.07 3.12
CA ASP A 50 -2.96 -13.82 2.85
C ASP A 50 -3.55 -13.43 1.50
N LEU A 51 -3.68 -12.12 1.25
CA LEU A 51 -4.19 -11.59 -0.01
C LEU A 51 -3.36 -12.06 -1.20
N GLN A 52 -2.03 -12.01 -1.11
CA GLN A 52 -1.13 -12.51 -2.16
C GLN A 52 -1.34 -13.99 -2.45
N THR A 53 -1.53 -14.81 -1.41
CA THR A 53 -1.81 -16.25 -1.55
C THR A 53 -3.16 -16.48 -2.23
N ARG A 54 -4.23 -15.83 -1.74
CA ARG A 54 -5.59 -16.00 -2.27
C ARG A 54 -5.78 -15.45 -3.67
N THR A 55 -4.96 -14.49 -4.08
CA THR A 55 -4.99 -13.89 -5.41
C THR A 55 -3.99 -14.53 -6.37
N ALA A 56 -3.24 -15.56 -5.95
CA ALA A 56 -2.14 -16.15 -6.71
C ALA A 56 -2.52 -16.63 -8.13
N LEU A 57 -3.77 -17.09 -8.32
CA LEU A 57 -4.27 -17.58 -9.61
C LEU A 57 -5.10 -16.55 -10.38
N LYS A 58 -5.28 -15.34 -9.83
CA LYS A 58 -6.11 -14.31 -10.46
C LYS A 58 -5.30 -13.56 -11.50
N SER A 59 -5.88 -13.30 -12.66
CA SER A 59 -5.23 -12.55 -13.75
C SER A 59 -4.80 -11.14 -13.32
N TRP A 60 -5.52 -10.54 -12.37
CA TRP A 60 -5.21 -9.25 -11.74
C TRP A 60 -4.23 -9.33 -10.56
N ARG A 61 -3.58 -10.48 -10.29
CA ARG A 61 -2.53 -10.61 -9.25
C ARG A 61 -1.41 -9.59 -9.43
N ARG A 62 -1.07 -9.26 -10.68
CA ARG A 62 0.04 -8.36 -11.03
C ARG A 62 -0.30 -6.88 -10.79
N VAL A 63 -1.54 -6.56 -10.38
CA VAL A 63 -1.89 -5.25 -9.84
C VAL A 63 -1.18 -5.12 -8.50
N GLY A 64 0.10 -4.75 -8.52
CA GLY A 64 0.83 -4.45 -7.31
C GLY A 64 0.10 -3.35 -6.58
N LEU A 65 -0.32 -3.59 -5.33
CA LEU A 65 -0.99 -2.55 -4.51
C LEU A 65 -0.17 -1.24 -4.47
N SER A 66 1.16 -1.32 -4.66
CA SER A 66 2.06 -0.17 -4.72
C SER A 66 1.86 0.75 -5.94
N SER A 67 1.22 0.31 -7.01
CA SER A 67 0.98 1.14 -8.20
C SER A 67 -0.31 1.96 -8.13
N ILE A 68 -1.13 1.74 -7.09
CA ILE A 68 -2.40 2.45 -6.89
C ILE A 68 -2.19 3.46 -5.75
N PRO A 69 -2.41 4.77 -5.99
CA PRO A 69 -2.30 5.74 -4.92
C PRO A 69 -3.44 5.56 -3.91
N ASP A 70 -3.18 5.76 -2.62
CA ASP A 70 -4.22 5.70 -1.58
C ASP A 70 -5.25 6.83 -1.72
N LYS A 71 -4.82 7.98 -2.24
CA LYS A 71 -5.61 9.22 -2.34
C LYS A 71 -4.97 10.18 -3.37
N PRO A 72 -5.76 11.09 -3.97
CA PRO A 72 -7.22 11.22 -3.83
C PRO A 72 -7.97 10.06 -4.48
N ARG A 73 -9.21 9.78 -4.04
CA ARG A 73 -10.04 8.67 -4.54
C ARG A 73 -10.13 8.64 -6.08
N ARG A 74 -10.22 9.81 -6.71
CA ARG A 74 -10.31 9.95 -8.17
C ARG A 74 -9.13 9.28 -8.89
N ASP A 75 -7.92 9.47 -8.37
CA ASP A 75 -6.70 8.94 -8.98
C ASP A 75 -6.54 7.46 -8.65
N ALA A 76 -6.87 7.05 -7.42
CA ALA A 76 -6.90 5.65 -7.01
C ALA A 76 -7.82 4.81 -7.92
N VAL A 77 -9.02 5.32 -8.22
CA VAL A 77 -10.00 4.65 -9.09
C VAL A 77 -9.49 4.53 -10.52
N ALA A 78 -8.91 5.61 -11.08
CA ALA A 78 -8.34 5.56 -12.42
C ALA A 78 -7.19 4.54 -12.50
N ALA A 79 -6.26 4.57 -11.54
CA ALA A 79 -5.12 3.66 -11.50
C ALA A 79 -5.57 2.21 -11.38
N PHE A 80 -6.54 1.93 -10.49
CA PHE A 80 -7.10 0.60 -10.33
C PHE A 80 -7.74 0.07 -11.62
N ARG A 81 -8.59 0.88 -12.27
CA ARG A 81 -9.26 0.48 -13.52
C ARG A 81 -8.27 0.21 -14.65
N LEU A 82 -7.32 1.12 -14.86
CA LEU A 82 -6.28 0.97 -15.88
C LEU A 82 -5.35 -0.22 -15.61
N THR A 83 -5.02 -0.49 -14.35
CA THR A 83 -4.10 -1.59 -14.00
C THR A 83 -4.78 -2.95 -14.05
N THR A 84 -6.07 -3.01 -13.72
CA THR A 84 -6.87 -4.24 -13.84
C THR A 84 -7.38 -4.50 -15.25
N GLY A 85 -7.27 -3.51 -16.15
CA GLY A 85 -7.84 -3.56 -17.50
C GLY A 85 -9.37 -3.55 -17.51
N HIS A 86 -10.02 -3.15 -16.40
CA HIS A 86 -11.46 -2.89 -16.29
C HIS A 86 -11.78 -1.40 -16.50
N ASP A 87 -11.02 -0.76 -17.39
CA ASP A 87 -11.29 0.59 -17.84
C ASP A 87 -12.48 0.62 -18.82
N CYS A 88 -12.87 1.83 -19.25
CA CYS A 88 -13.97 2.00 -20.21
C CYS A 88 -13.42 2.59 -21.52
N LEU A 89 -12.18 2.27 -21.88
CA LEU A 89 -11.59 2.70 -23.14
C LEU A 89 -12.11 1.84 -24.29
N ALA A 90 -12.05 2.36 -25.52
CA ALA A 90 -12.64 1.70 -26.69
C ALA A 90 -12.11 0.27 -26.89
N ALA A 91 -10.82 0.02 -26.63
CA ALA A 91 -10.23 -1.31 -26.71
C ALA A 91 -10.88 -2.31 -25.74
N HIS A 92 -11.15 -1.90 -24.50
CA HIS A 92 -11.82 -2.76 -23.52
C HIS A 92 -13.30 -2.96 -23.87
N LEU A 93 -14.00 -1.89 -24.23
CA LEU A 93 -15.41 -1.94 -24.61
C LEU A 93 -15.64 -2.82 -25.85
N HIS A 94 -14.72 -2.81 -26.81
CA HIS A 94 -14.77 -3.67 -27.98
C HIS A 94 -14.62 -5.15 -27.62
N ARG A 95 -13.67 -5.49 -26.71
CA ARG A 95 -13.53 -6.87 -26.20
C ARG A 95 -14.79 -7.38 -25.49
N LEU A 96 -15.57 -6.48 -24.90
CA LEU A 96 -16.86 -6.82 -24.27
C LEU A 96 -18.03 -6.84 -25.28
N GLY A 97 -17.82 -6.47 -26.54
CA GLY A 97 -18.88 -6.36 -27.55
C GLY A 97 -19.79 -5.14 -27.37
N ILE A 98 -19.38 -4.14 -26.57
CA ILE A 98 -20.13 -2.90 -26.34
C ILE A 98 -19.78 -1.85 -27.40
N SER A 99 -18.51 -1.75 -27.78
CA SER A 99 -18.03 -0.88 -28.86
C SER A 99 -17.87 -1.68 -30.16
N THR A 100 -18.25 -1.08 -31.28
CA THR A 100 -18.04 -1.69 -32.61
C THR A 100 -16.55 -1.77 -32.97
N GLU A 101 -15.77 -0.76 -32.58
CA GLU A 101 -14.36 -0.62 -32.95
C GLU A 101 -13.46 -0.44 -31.71
N PRO A 102 -12.20 -0.91 -31.75
CA PRO A 102 -11.23 -0.75 -30.65
C PRO A 102 -10.43 0.56 -30.71
N PHE A 103 -10.60 1.35 -31.78
CA PHE A 103 -9.78 2.53 -32.06
C PHE A 103 -10.16 3.74 -31.22
N CYS A 104 -9.22 4.67 -31.05
CA CYS A 104 -9.46 5.92 -30.35
C CYS A 104 -10.37 6.84 -31.17
N PRO A 105 -11.58 7.18 -30.69
CA PRO A 105 -12.46 8.10 -31.40
C PRO A 105 -12.13 9.58 -31.13
N LEU A 106 -11.16 9.84 -30.24
CA LEU A 106 -10.80 11.20 -29.82
C LEU A 106 -9.73 11.83 -30.71
N CYS A 107 -8.92 11.01 -31.40
CA CYS A 107 -7.85 11.50 -32.28
C CYS A 107 -7.81 10.72 -33.59
N ASP A 108 -7.26 11.35 -34.63
CA ASP A 108 -7.23 10.79 -35.99
C ASP A 108 -6.05 9.82 -36.25
N SER A 109 -5.44 9.26 -35.19
CA SER A 109 -4.27 8.37 -35.36
C SER A 109 -4.63 6.96 -35.81
N GLY A 110 -5.89 6.54 -35.67
CA GLY A 110 -6.32 5.15 -35.93
C GLY A 110 -5.70 4.12 -34.95
N GLU A 111 -5.05 4.56 -33.88
CA GLU A 111 -4.48 3.67 -32.87
C GLU A 111 -5.58 3.08 -31.97
N VAL A 112 -5.34 1.87 -31.46
CA VAL A 112 -6.19 1.22 -30.46
C VAL A 112 -6.20 2.05 -29.18
N MET A 113 -7.39 2.32 -28.62
CA MET A 113 -7.52 3.13 -27.41
C MET A 113 -7.27 2.30 -26.15
N GLU A 114 -6.00 2.05 -25.87
CA GLU A 114 -5.55 1.38 -24.65
C GLU A 114 -4.78 2.34 -23.72
N ARG A 115 -4.37 1.84 -22.55
CA ARG A 115 -3.66 2.61 -21.52
C ARG A 115 -2.45 3.37 -22.09
N ASP A 116 -1.64 2.70 -22.90
CA ASP A 116 -0.43 3.28 -23.50
C ASP A 116 -0.77 4.39 -24.50
N HIS A 117 -1.86 4.23 -25.26
CA HIS A 117 -2.33 5.26 -26.17
C HIS A 117 -2.78 6.51 -25.41
N LEU A 118 -3.43 6.40 -24.24
CA LEU A 118 -3.80 7.59 -23.44
C LEU A 118 -2.59 8.51 -23.19
N LEU A 119 -1.42 7.95 -22.91
CA LEU A 119 -0.20 8.72 -22.64
C LEU A 119 0.33 9.48 -23.86
N ARG A 120 -0.01 9.04 -25.08
CA ARG A 120 0.45 9.62 -26.34
C ARG A 120 -0.64 10.33 -27.13
N CYS A 121 -1.90 10.15 -26.76
CA CYS A 121 -3.05 10.69 -27.47
C CYS A 121 -2.95 12.22 -27.57
N GLY A 122 -2.92 12.73 -28.79
CA GLY A 122 -2.79 14.17 -29.08
C GLY A 122 -4.04 14.98 -28.74
N ALA A 123 -5.19 14.32 -28.61
CA ALA A 123 -6.45 14.96 -28.22
C ALA A 123 -6.54 15.24 -26.71
N LEU A 124 -5.67 14.62 -25.90
CA LEU A 124 -5.64 14.77 -24.45
C LEU A 124 -4.57 15.77 -24.03
N GLN A 125 -4.96 16.74 -23.21
CA GLN A 125 -4.10 17.86 -22.80
C GLN A 125 -3.51 17.66 -21.41
N ARG A 126 -4.06 16.73 -20.61
CA ARG A 126 -3.58 16.51 -19.24
C ARG A 126 -2.20 15.87 -19.20
N LEU A 127 -1.49 16.11 -18.10
CA LEU A 127 -0.10 15.67 -17.93
C LEU A 127 0.01 14.27 -17.31
N THR A 128 -0.85 13.95 -16.35
CA THR A 128 -0.80 12.66 -15.67
C THR A 128 -1.70 11.64 -16.34
N GLU A 129 -1.30 10.37 -16.32
CA GLU A 129 -2.09 9.25 -16.83
C GLU A 129 -3.52 9.26 -16.28
N MET A 130 -3.66 9.47 -14.97
CA MET A 130 -4.95 9.51 -14.28
C MET A 130 -5.82 10.66 -14.78
N SER A 131 -5.23 11.83 -14.98
CA SER A 131 -5.97 13.00 -15.47
C SER A 131 -6.38 12.82 -16.92
N ARG A 132 -5.53 12.22 -17.76
CA ARG A 132 -5.83 11.88 -19.15
C ARG A 132 -6.95 10.86 -19.25
N TYR A 133 -6.98 9.83 -18.39
CA TYR A 133 -8.07 8.87 -18.33
C TYR A 133 -9.43 9.54 -18.08
N TRP A 134 -9.50 10.44 -17.09
CA TRP A 134 -10.73 11.16 -16.78
C TRP A 134 -11.13 12.17 -17.86
N GLU A 135 -10.17 12.82 -18.49
CA GLU A 135 -10.41 13.70 -19.63
C GLU A 135 -10.99 12.92 -20.81
N ALA A 136 -10.40 11.77 -21.15
CA ALA A 136 -10.91 10.88 -22.18
C ALA A 136 -12.35 10.45 -21.90
N ARG A 137 -12.66 10.04 -20.66
CA ARG A 137 -14.04 9.71 -20.25
C ARG A 137 -15.01 10.86 -20.42
N ALA A 138 -14.61 12.08 -20.02
CA ALA A 138 -15.44 13.26 -20.15
C ALA A 138 -15.77 13.55 -21.63
N LEU A 139 -14.79 13.40 -22.52
CA LEU A 139 -14.97 13.58 -23.97
C LEU A 139 -15.82 12.47 -24.61
N LEU A 140 -15.72 11.24 -24.10
CA LEU A 140 -16.52 10.09 -24.54
C LEU A 140 -17.96 10.08 -23.98
N GLY A 141 -18.30 10.98 -23.05
CA GLY A 141 -19.60 11.02 -22.39
C GLY A 141 -19.86 9.87 -21.40
N GLN A 142 -18.81 9.39 -20.71
CA GLN A 142 -18.86 8.20 -19.83
C GLN A 142 -18.56 8.46 -18.35
#